data_AF-A0A1F4FR24-F1
#
_entry.id   AF-A0A1F4FR24-F1
#
_cell.length_a   1.000
_cell.length_b   1.000
_cell.length_c   1.000
_cell.angle_alpha   90.00
_cell.angle_beta   90.00
_cell.angle_gamma   90.00
#
_symmetry.space_group_name_H-M   'P 1'
#
loop_
_entity.id
_entity.type
_entity.pdbx_description
1 polymer ?
#
loop_
_entity_poly.entity_id
_entity_poly.type
_entity_poly.pdbx_seq_one_letter_code
_entity_poly.pdbx_strand_id
1 'polypeptide(L)'
;MVSVRPAAVAGAFYPASPRELAREVDDMLGHSAGGGLAPGFPKALIVPHAGYVYSGSVAAEAYDRLHPARGIVRRVVLLGPCHRMPVRGLALPDATAFDTPLGRVPIDREAVESLAGLPQVVVSSAVHAEEHALEVQLPFLQRVLGEFSLVPLAVGEATPEQVAEVIDRLWGGAETLIVISSDLSHYHPYEEACAVDRGTAQAILDYSADIDHEQACGATPVAGMLLAAKRHKLNVELLDLRNSGDTAGGRGRVVGYASFAFWDGAPGFAEQHRRTLLEIARNSIEAALGVSELKLLPDESWLKPARASFVTLTQDGRLRGCIGSLEAHRPLGEDVRQNARAAALSDPRFPPLTRAELAGTRIEVSLLSTPRLLAFADH
;
A
#
# COMPACT_ATOMS: atom_id res chain seq x y z
N MET A 1 2.90 0.07 39.35
CA MET A 1 1.69 -0.16 38.54
C MET A 1 2.12 -0.14 37.08
N VAL A 2 1.63 -1.07 36.28
CA VAL A 2 1.89 -1.09 34.83
C VAL A 2 1.06 0.04 34.21
N SER A 3 1.70 1.08 33.66
CA SER A 3 1.02 2.21 33.01
C SER A 3 0.43 1.75 31.67
N VAL A 4 -0.86 2.00 31.46
CA VAL A 4 -1.60 1.67 30.23
C VAL A 4 -2.31 2.93 29.74
N ARG A 5 -2.21 3.22 28.45
CA ARG A 5 -2.91 4.36 27.85
C ARG A 5 -4.36 3.94 27.52
N PRO A 6 -5.39 4.55 28.13
CA PRO A 6 -6.78 4.26 27.79
C PRO A 6 -7.12 4.73 26.37
N ALA A 7 -8.21 4.22 25.81
CA ALA A 7 -8.82 4.80 24.60
C ALA A 7 -9.35 6.21 24.92
N ALA A 8 -8.83 7.23 24.24
CA ALA A 8 -9.18 8.62 24.45
C ALA A 8 -10.40 9.06 23.62
N VAL A 9 -10.67 8.40 22.49
CA VAL A 9 -11.69 8.83 21.53
C VAL A 9 -12.76 7.77 21.20
N ALA A 10 -12.77 6.66 21.94
CA ALA A 10 -13.85 5.68 21.88
C ALA A 10 -15.21 6.32 22.24
N GLY A 11 -16.20 6.13 21.38
CA GLY A 11 -17.52 6.77 21.45
C GLY A 11 -17.62 8.13 20.75
N ALA A 12 -16.50 8.70 20.31
CA ALA A 12 -16.47 9.97 19.58
C ALA A 12 -15.99 9.80 18.12
N PHE A 13 -14.88 9.11 17.90
CA PHE A 13 -14.32 8.88 16.56
C PHE A 13 -14.70 7.51 15.98
N TYR A 14 -15.01 6.56 16.84
CA TYR A 14 -15.45 5.21 16.51
C TYR A 14 -16.28 4.66 17.69
N PRO A 15 -17.09 3.60 17.54
CA PRO A 15 -17.95 3.10 18.62
C PRO A 15 -17.20 2.66 19.87
N ALA A 16 -17.73 2.98 21.05
CA ALA A 16 -17.18 2.48 22.32
C ALA A 16 -17.56 1.02 22.61
N SER A 17 -18.62 0.51 21.98
CA SER A 17 -19.08 -0.88 22.11
C SER A 17 -18.17 -1.82 21.31
N PRO A 18 -17.54 -2.84 21.92
CA PRO A 18 -16.64 -3.75 21.22
C PRO A 18 -17.30 -4.47 20.02
N ARG A 19 -18.57 -4.86 20.18
CA ARG A 19 -19.32 -5.56 19.11
C ARG A 19 -19.66 -4.63 17.95
N GLU A 20 -20.06 -3.39 18.24
CA GLU A 20 -20.37 -2.40 17.21
C GLU A 20 -19.10 -1.98 16.47
N LEU A 21 -18.02 -1.70 17.20
CA LEU A 21 -16.73 -1.35 16.61
C LEU A 21 -16.19 -2.46 15.70
N ALA A 22 -16.23 -3.72 16.17
CA ALA A 22 -15.78 -4.85 15.35
C ALA A 22 -16.59 -4.95 14.05
N ARG A 23 -17.91 -4.83 14.14
CA ARG A 23 -18.80 -4.88 12.99
C ARG A 23 -18.57 -3.71 12.04
N GLU A 24 -18.47 -2.48 12.55
CA GLU A 24 -18.26 -1.30 11.70
C GLU A 24 -16.92 -1.37 10.96
N VAL A 25 -15.85 -1.81 11.62
CA VAL A 25 -14.56 -2.05 10.97
C VAL A 25 -14.66 -3.19 9.94
N ASP A 26 -15.29 -4.31 10.29
CA ASP A 26 -15.48 -5.44 9.36
C ASP A 26 -16.35 -5.08 8.15
N ASP A 27 -17.35 -4.22 8.33
CA ASP A 27 -18.23 -3.75 7.25
C ASP A 27 -17.48 -2.78 6.31
N MET A 28 -16.49 -2.03 6.81
CA MET A 28 -15.62 -1.19 5.97
C MET A 28 -14.54 -2.02 5.25
N LEU A 29 -13.97 -3.01 5.94
CA LEU A 29 -13.06 -4.00 5.36
C LEU A 29 -13.81 -4.92 4.37
N GLY A 30 -13.12 -5.48 3.39
CA GLY A 30 -13.71 -6.41 2.42
C GLY A 30 -14.48 -5.78 1.26
N HIS A 31 -14.52 -4.44 1.18
CA HIS A 31 -15.08 -3.70 0.04
C HIS A 31 -14.03 -3.24 -0.98
N SER A 32 -12.73 -3.52 -0.75
CA SER A 32 -11.69 -3.07 -1.68
C SER A 32 -11.88 -3.65 -3.08
N ALA A 33 -12.13 -2.77 -4.05
CA ALA A 33 -12.29 -3.10 -5.47
C ALA A 33 -10.98 -3.62 -6.10
N GLY A 34 -9.86 -3.50 -5.38
CA GLY A 34 -8.53 -3.87 -5.83
C GLY A 34 -7.96 -5.00 -5.00
N GLY A 35 -8.40 -6.23 -5.25
CA GLY A 35 -7.62 -7.43 -4.95
C GLY A 35 -6.32 -7.40 -5.77
N GLY A 36 -5.36 -6.58 -5.32
CA GLY A 36 -4.11 -6.33 -5.99
C GLY A 36 -3.25 -7.58 -5.98
N LEU A 37 -3.14 -8.19 -7.16
CA LEU A 37 -2.04 -8.91 -7.82
C LEU A 37 -0.60 -8.91 -7.25
N ALA A 38 -0.30 -8.27 -6.11
CA ALA A 38 1.01 -8.32 -5.48
C ALA A 38 1.12 -9.55 -4.54
N PRO A 39 2.18 -10.37 -4.62
CA PRO A 39 2.50 -11.33 -3.56
C PRO A 39 2.75 -10.57 -2.26
N GLY A 40 2.14 -11.05 -1.18
CA GLY A 40 2.39 -10.52 0.16
C GLY A 40 1.53 -9.32 0.49
N PHE A 41 2.09 -8.41 1.26
CA PHE A 41 1.42 -7.25 1.84
C PHE A 41 2.37 -6.05 1.80
N PRO A 42 1.87 -4.82 1.79
CA PRO A 42 2.71 -3.64 1.73
C PRO A 42 3.60 -3.52 2.97
N LYS A 43 4.83 -3.04 2.78
CA LYS A 43 5.81 -2.77 3.83
C LYS A 43 5.41 -1.57 4.68
N ALA A 44 4.77 -0.57 4.05
CA ALA A 44 4.28 0.60 4.74
C ALA A 44 2.94 1.10 4.16
N LEU A 45 2.19 1.84 4.98
CA LEU A 45 0.94 2.50 4.60
C LEU A 45 0.96 3.98 4.98
N ILE A 46 0.26 4.82 4.21
CA ILE A 46 -0.23 6.13 4.67
C ILE A 46 -1.76 6.04 4.72
N VAL A 47 -2.37 6.44 5.84
CA VAL A 47 -3.82 6.31 6.08
C VAL A 47 -4.40 7.51 6.85
N PRO A 48 -5.68 7.86 6.62
CA PRO A 48 -6.33 8.98 7.31
C PRO A 48 -6.69 8.64 8.77
N HIS A 49 -7.01 9.65 9.58
CA HIS A 49 -7.36 9.52 10.99
C HIS A 49 -8.55 10.35 11.48
N ALA A 50 -9.36 10.93 10.59
CA ALA A 50 -10.66 11.43 10.98
C ALA A 50 -11.57 10.31 11.57
N GLY A 51 -12.72 10.71 12.13
CA GLY A 51 -13.72 9.75 12.62
C GLY A 51 -14.16 8.77 11.53
N TYR A 52 -14.47 7.52 11.90
CA TYR A 52 -14.70 6.41 10.97
C TYR A 52 -15.80 6.68 9.96
N VAL A 53 -16.86 7.37 10.39
CA VAL A 53 -17.96 7.80 9.54
C VAL A 53 -17.50 8.67 8.34
N TYR A 54 -16.36 9.34 8.45
CA TYR A 54 -15.80 10.21 7.41
C TYR A 54 -14.68 9.56 6.60
N SER A 55 -13.68 8.97 7.26
CA SER A 55 -12.44 8.51 6.60
C SER A 55 -12.20 7.01 6.71
N GLY A 56 -13.03 6.28 7.47
CA GLY A 56 -12.82 4.87 7.78
C GLY A 56 -12.81 3.98 6.53
N SER A 57 -13.66 4.25 5.54
CA SER A 57 -13.66 3.52 4.26
C SER A 57 -12.39 3.75 3.45
N VAL A 58 -11.84 4.97 3.47
CA VAL A 58 -10.58 5.31 2.80
C VAL A 58 -9.40 4.61 3.48
N ALA A 59 -9.40 4.55 4.81
CA ALA A 59 -8.42 3.79 5.57
C ALA A 59 -8.52 2.27 5.33
N ALA A 60 -9.76 1.74 5.24
CA ALA A 60 -10.02 0.32 5.02
C ALA A 60 -9.41 -0.20 3.71
N GLU A 61 -9.39 0.61 2.64
CA GLU A 61 -8.74 0.26 1.37
C GLU A 61 -7.25 -0.11 1.53
N ALA A 62 -6.53 0.55 2.44
CA ALA A 62 -5.15 0.22 2.77
C ALA A 62 -5.05 -1.01 3.68
N TYR A 63 -5.89 -1.08 4.72
CA TYR A 63 -5.86 -2.19 5.67
C TYR A 63 -6.28 -3.52 5.06
N ASP A 64 -7.16 -3.52 4.05
CA ASP A 64 -7.54 -4.71 3.29
C ASP A 64 -6.33 -5.40 2.63
N ARG A 65 -5.28 -4.63 2.29
CA ARG A 65 -4.04 -5.17 1.72
C ARG A 65 -3.17 -5.93 2.74
N LEU A 66 -3.50 -5.87 4.04
CA LEU A 66 -2.73 -6.52 5.11
C LEU A 66 -3.25 -7.90 5.52
N HIS A 67 -4.35 -8.40 4.96
CA HIS A 67 -4.83 -9.75 5.29
C HIS A 67 -3.74 -10.85 5.15
N PRO A 68 -2.88 -10.85 4.10
CA PRO A 68 -1.77 -11.80 4.00
C PRO A 68 -0.68 -11.65 5.07
N ALA A 69 -0.65 -10.51 5.79
CA ALA A 69 0.32 -10.21 6.83
C ALA A 69 -0.02 -10.85 8.19
N ARG A 70 -1.24 -11.38 8.34
CA ARG A 70 -1.72 -11.95 9.59
C ARG A 70 -0.82 -13.08 10.08
N GLY A 71 -0.34 -12.96 11.32
CA GLY A 71 0.60 -13.90 11.94
C GLY A 71 2.04 -13.81 11.43
N ILE A 72 2.32 -12.99 10.40
CA ILE A 72 3.67 -12.67 9.92
C ILE A 72 4.15 -11.38 10.58
N VAL A 73 3.38 -10.29 10.42
CA VAL A 73 3.65 -9.03 11.11
C VAL A 73 3.43 -9.22 12.60
N ARG A 74 4.46 -8.91 13.36
CA ARG A 74 4.46 -8.95 14.83
C ARG A 74 4.66 -7.58 15.45
N ARG A 75 5.22 -6.62 14.69
CA ARG A 75 5.48 -5.25 15.12
C ARG A 75 4.82 -4.26 14.17
N VAL A 76 4.12 -3.29 14.73
CA VAL A 76 3.60 -2.14 13.99
C VAL A 76 4.27 -0.88 14.51
N VAL A 77 5.04 -0.21 13.64
CA VAL A 77 5.60 1.11 13.88
C VAL A 77 4.60 2.13 13.37
N LEU A 78 4.01 2.91 14.26
CA LEU A 78 2.90 3.79 13.94
C LEU A 78 3.30 5.23 14.24
N LEU A 79 3.39 6.06 13.20
CA LEU A 79 3.73 7.47 13.30
C LEU A 79 2.55 8.33 12.86
N GLY A 80 2.33 9.44 13.54
CA GLY A 80 1.27 10.40 13.19
C GLY A 80 1.52 11.74 13.87
N PRO A 81 0.86 12.82 13.44
CA PRO A 81 1.06 14.14 14.03
C PRO A 81 0.57 14.20 15.49
N CYS A 82 1.02 15.22 16.23
CA CYS A 82 0.43 15.61 17.51
C CYS A 82 -0.48 16.84 17.36
N HIS A 83 -1.73 16.72 17.79
CA HIS A 83 -2.77 17.76 17.68
C HIS A 83 -3.01 18.50 19.00
N ARG A 84 -2.82 17.81 20.14
CA ARG A 84 -3.23 18.32 21.46
C ARG A 84 -2.11 19.03 22.20
N MET A 85 -0.94 18.41 22.22
CA MET A 85 0.21 18.89 22.96
C MET A 85 1.43 18.94 22.04
N PRO A 86 2.11 20.09 21.93
CA PRO A 86 3.30 20.18 21.13
C PRO A 86 4.44 19.39 21.77
N VAL A 87 5.33 18.89 20.92
CA VAL A 87 6.58 18.25 21.34
C VAL A 87 7.70 18.61 20.37
N ARG A 88 8.93 18.73 20.88
CA ARG A 88 10.12 18.79 20.05
C ARG A 88 10.59 17.38 19.75
N GLY A 89 10.66 17.03 18.47
CA GLY A 89 10.97 15.69 17.99
C GLY A 89 9.75 14.77 17.94
N LEU A 90 9.97 13.49 18.25
CA LEU A 90 8.98 12.42 18.26
C LEU A 90 8.80 11.92 19.70
N ALA A 91 7.56 11.85 20.15
CA ALA A 91 7.22 11.36 21.48
C ALA A 91 6.83 9.89 21.45
N LEU A 92 7.49 9.10 22.30
CA LEU A 92 7.02 7.80 22.77
C LEU A 92 6.14 7.96 24.02
N PRO A 93 5.22 7.03 24.29
CA PRO A 93 4.43 7.04 25.51
C PRO A 93 5.23 6.50 26.71
N ASP A 94 4.94 6.99 27.92
CA ASP A 94 5.30 6.29 29.17
C ASP A 94 4.16 5.32 29.57
N ALA A 95 3.93 4.36 28.68
CA ALA A 95 2.94 3.31 28.84
C ALA A 95 3.51 2.00 28.33
N THR A 96 2.88 0.90 28.71
CA THR A 96 3.29 -0.46 28.33
C THR A 96 2.32 -1.11 27.35
N ALA A 97 1.15 -0.49 27.16
CA ALA A 97 0.12 -0.92 26.23
C ALA A 97 -0.87 0.22 25.97
N PHE A 98 -1.61 0.13 24.87
CA PHE A 98 -2.78 0.95 24.56
C PHE A 98 -4.03 0.08 24.70
N ASP A 99 -5.08 0.58 25.36
CA ASP A 99 -6.39 -0.07 25.39
C ASP A 99 -7.25 0.46 24.23
N THR A 100 -7.98 -0.45 23.58
CA THR A 100 -9.08 -0.17 22.66
C THR A 100 -10.32 -0.95 23.10
N PRO A 101 -11.53 -0.65 22.59
CA PRO A 101 -12.68 -1.50 22.86
C PRO A 101 -12.52 -2.94 22.35
N LEU A 102 -11.66 -3.20 21.35
CA LEU A 102 -11.41 -4.55 20.84
C LEU A 102 -10.39 -5.33 21.67
N GLY A 103 -9.64 -4.66 22.54
CA GLY A 103 -8.65 -5.29 23.41
C GLY A 103 -7.37 -4.47 23.52
N ARG A 104 -6.48 -4.96 24.38
CA ARG A 104 -5.20 -4.32 24.67
C ARG A 104 -4.17 -4.62 23.59
N VAL A 105 -3.43 -3.60 23.16
CA VAL A 105 -2.27 -3.71 22.26
C VAL A 105 -0.99 -3.43 23.05
N PRO A 106 -0.08 -4.41 23.24
CA PRO A 106 1.16 -4.22 23.98
C PRO A 106 2.14 -3.32 23.23
N ILE A 107 2.94 -2.53 23.95
CA ILE A 107 4.06 -1.77 23.36
C ILE A 107 5.28 -2.67 23.24
N ASP A 108 5.94 -2.58 22.08
CA ASP A 108 7.20 -3.28 21.82
C ASP A 108 8.37 -2.59 22.55
N ARG A 109 8.70 -3.11 23.73
CA ARG A 109 9.75 -2.51 24.57
C ARG A 109 11.14 -2.59 23.95
N GLU A 110 11.46 -3.70 23.29
CA GLU A 110 12.78 -3.87 22.66
C GLU A 110 12.97 -2.84 21.54
N ALA A 111 11.95 -2.64 20.70
CA ALA A 111 11.99 -1.64 19.65
C ALA A 111 12.05 -0.21 20.23
N VAL A 112 11.28 0.09 21.28
CA VAL A 112 11.34 1.38 21.99
C VAL A 112 12.74 1.64 22.56
N GLU A 113 13.34 0.65 23.22
CA GLU A 113 14.69 0.75 23.78
C GLU A 113 15.75 0.94 22.68
N SER A 114 15.55 0.37 21.50
CA SER A 114 16.47 0.54 20.35
C SER A 114 16.56 1.98 19.81
N LEU A 115 15.56 2.82 20.14
CA LEU A 115 15.54 4.25 19.82
C LEU A 115 16.30 5.09 20.85
N ALA A 116 16.74 4.50 21.96
CA ALA A 116 17.50 5.22 22.98
C ALA A 116 18.76 5.85 22.36
N GLY A 117 19.02 7.10 22.76
CA GLY A 117 20.15 7.88 22.27
C GLY A 117 19.89 8.69 21.00
N LEU A 118 18.74 8.53 20.34
CA LEU A 118 18.32 9.47 19.30
C LEU A 118 17.85 10.79 19.95
N PRO A 119 18.51 11.93 19.72
CA PRO A 119 18.19 13.19 20.41
C PRO A 119 16.81 13.74 20.06
N GLN A 120 16.23 13.32 18.93
CA GLN A 120 14.88 13.67 18.50
C GLN A 120 13.79 12.81 19.15
N VAL A 121 14.12 11.75 19.89
CA VAL A 121 13.12 10.86 20.51
C VAL A 121 13.01 11.17 22.00
N VAL A 122 11.81 11.53 22.44
CA VAL A 122 11.50 11.84 23.84
C VAL A 122 10.37 10.94 24.35
N VAL A 123 10.18 10.88 25.66
CA VAL A 123 9.04 10.18 26.28
C VAL A 123 8.10 11.22 26.86
N SER A 124 6.80 11.14 26.54
CA SER A 124 5.79 12.06 27.08
C SER A 124 4.39 11.44 27.12
N SER A 125 3.90 11.12 28.32
CA SER A 125 2.51 10.69 28.52
C SER A 125 1.51 11.75 28.12
N ALA A 126 1.82 13.03 28.36
CA ALA A 126 0.91 14.14 28.07
C ALA A 126 0.63 14.29 26.57
N VAL A 127 1.65 14.06 25.72
CA VAL A 127 1.47 14.07 24.26
C VAL A 127 0.53 12.96 23.81
N HIS A 128 0.63 11.79 24.42
CA HIS A 128 -0.17 10.63 24.03
C HIS A 128 -1.57 10.62 24.63
N ALA A 129 -1.79 11.21 25.80
CA ALA A 129 -2.99 11.01 26.62
C ALA A 129 -4.31 11.26 25.88
N GLU A 130 -4.37 12.30 25.04
CA GLU A 130 -5.56 12.68 24.26
C GLU A 130 -5.32 12.64 22.74
N GLU A 131 -4.18 12.13 22.29
CA GLU A 131 -3.85 12.09 20.86
C GLU A 131 -4.63 10.98 20.15
N HIS A 132 -5.29 11.30 19.05
CA HIS A 132 -6.19 10.39 18.35
C HIS A 132 -5.59 9.81 17.08
N ALA A 133 -4.63 10.50 16.44
CA ALA A 133 -4.08 10.11 15.15
C ALA A 133 -3.56 8.66 15.14
N LEU A 134 -2.94 8.23 16.23
CA LEU A 134 -2.44 6.85 16.39
C LEU A 134 -3.54 5.89 16.83
N GLU A 135 -4.44 6.32 17.72
CA GLU A 135 -5.44 5.44 18.35
C GLU A 135 -6.45 4.88 17.34
N VAL A 136 -6.95 5.73 16.44
CA VAL A 136 -8.00 5.35 15.48
C VAL A 136 -7.53 4.30 14.47
N GLN A 137 -6.22 4.07 14.36
CA GLN A 137 -5.65 3.04 13.51
C GLN A 137 -5.72 1.64 14.13
N LEU A 138 -5.74 1.57 15.47
CA LEU A 138 -5.58 0.31 16.20
C LEU A 138 -6.72 -0.69 15.95
N PRO A 139 -8.01 -0.29 15.90
CA PRO A 139 -9.08 -1.24 15.63
C PRO A 139 -8.91 -1.93 14.26
N PHE A 140 -8.58 -1.19 13.20
CA PHE A 140 -8.29 -1.78 11.88
C PHE A 140 -7.14 -2.80 11.94
N LEU A 141 -6.02 -2.43 12.55
CA LEU A 141 -4.86 -3.31 12.71
C LEU A 141 -5.20 -4.57 13.51
N GLN A 142 -5.98 -4.46 14.60
CA GLN A 142 -6.43 -5.61 15.39
C GLN A 142 -7.32 -6.56 14.58
N ARG A 143 -8.15 -6.04 13.67
CA ARG A 143 -9.00 -6.87 12.80
C ARG A 143 -8.18 -7.63 11.75
N VAL A 144 -7.23 -6.97 11.08
CA VAL A 144 -6.49 -7.56 9.95
C VAL A 144 -5.27 -8.39 10.38
N LEU A 145 -4.53 -7.96 11.41
CA LEU A 145 -3.29 -8.63 11.86
C LEU A 145 -3.51 -9.63 13.00
N GLY A 146 -4.53 -9.43 13.83
CA GLY A 146 -4.68 -10.15 15.10
C GLY A 146 -3.71 -9.65 16.16
N GLU A 147 -2.81 -10.52 16.62
CA GLU A 147 -1.84 -10.22 17.70
C GLU A 147 -0.58 -9.52 17.14
N PHE A 148 -0.23 -8.36 17.69
CA PHE A 148 0.99 -7.60 17.36
C PHE A 148 1.42 -6.69 18.53
N SER A 149 2.66 -6.23 18.51
CA SER A 149 3.21 -5.19 19.39
C SER A 149 3.31 -3.85 18.67
N LEU A 150 3.12 -2.75 19.41
CA LEU A 150 3.06 -1.39 18.87
C LEU A 150 4.30 -0.56 19.24
N VAL A 151 4.80 0.23 18.30
CA VAL A 151 5.74 1.33 18.55
C VAL A 151 5.06 2.64 18.13
N PRO A 152 4.35 3.32 19.04
CA PRO A 152 3.58 4.52 18.72
C PRO A 152 4.45 5.78 18.90
N LEU A 153 4.59 6.57 17.84
CA LEU A 153 5.38 7.80 17.79
C LEU A 153 4.49 8.98 17.38
N ALA A 154 4.24 9.89 18.32
CA ALA A 154 3.59 11.16 18.01
C ALA A 154 4.66 12.15 17.53
N VAL A 155 4.52 12.63 16.29
CA VAL A 155 5.51 13.47 15.61
C VAL A 155 5.11 14.93 15.76
N GLY A 156 5.95 15.70 16.44
CA GLY A 156 5.80 17.14 16.59
C GLY A 156 6.82 17.90 15.73
N GLU A 157 7.55 18.82 16.36
CA GLU A 157 8.59 19.63 15.73
C GLU A 157 9.85 18.78 15.46
N ALA A 158 9.84 18.05 14.34
CA ALA A 158 10.94 17.23 13.84
C ALA A 158 11.21 17.54 12.36
N THR A 159 12.39 17.20 11.86
CA THR A 159 12.65 17.23 10.40
C THR A 159 12.26 15.90 9.75
N PRO A 160 11.94 15.90 8.44
CA PRO A 160 11.74 14.66 7.69
C PRO A 160 12.90 13.66 7.84
N GLU A 161 14.14 14.13 7.88
CA GLU A 161 15.32 13.28 8.07
C GLU A 161 15.36 12.62 9.45
N GLN A 162 14.98 13.36 10.50
CA GLN A 162 14.89 12.82 11.86
C GLN A 162 13.83 11.73 11.96
N VAL A 163 12.70 11.89 11.27
CA VAL A 163 11.68 10.85 11.17
C VAL A 163 12.18 9.66 10.36
N ALA A 164 12.81 9.89 9.21
CA ALA A 164 13.36 8.84 8.37
C ALA A 164 14.42 8.01 9.10
N GLU A 165 15.26 8.65 9.93
CA GLU A 165 16.24 7.95 10.79
C GLU A 165 15.56 7.00 11.79
N VAL A 166 14.46 7.44 12.42
CA VAL A 166 13.67 6.59 13.33
C VAL A 166 13.03 5.43 12.57
N ILE A 167 12.46 5.69 11.39
CA ILE A 167 11.89 4.65 10.52
C ILE A 167 12.97 3.63 10.11
N ASP A 168 14.14 4.10 9.68
CA ASP A 168 15.26 3.25 9.26
C ASP A 168 15.78 2.38 10.42
N ARG A 169 15.84 2.93 11.64
CA ARG A 169 16.23 2.17 12.85
C ARG A 169 15.25 1.03 13.13
N LEU A 170 13.96 1.25 12.88
CA LEU A 170 12.90 0.31 13.15
C LEU A 170 12.49 -0.52 11.93
N TRP A 171 13.23 -0.44 10.82
CA TRP A 171 12.77 -0.95 9.52
C TRP A 171 12.35 -2.42 9.57
N GLY A 172 13.21 -3.29 10.12
CA GLY A 172 12.93 -4.73 10.25
C GLY A 172 12.68 -5.45 8.92
N GLY A 173 12.29 -6.73 9.02
CA GLY A 173 11.90 -7.58 7.88
C GLY A 173 10.38 -7.60 7.67
N ALA A 174 9.85 -8.75 7.25
CA ALA A 174 8.41 -8.94 7.05
C ALA A 174 7.61 -8.93 8.37
N GLU A 175 8.27 -9.08 9.52
CA GLU A 175 7.65 -9.01 10.83
C GLU A 175 7.29 -7.58 11.27
N THR A 176 7.76 -6.56 10.55
CA THR A 176 7.56 -5.15 10.92
C THR A 176 6.80 -4.40 9.83
N LEU A 177 5.64 -3.82 10.19
CA LEU A 177 4.84 -2.93 9.37
C LEU A 177 5.04 -1.48 9.81
N ILE A 178 5.14 -0.56 8.85
CA ILE A 178 5.18 0.89 9.14
C ILE A 178 3.84 1.51 8.73
N VAL A 179 3.22 2.28 9.61
CA VAL A 179 1.98 2.99 9.33
C VAL A 179 2.18 4.47 9.62
N ILE A 180 1.90 5.30 8.63
CA ILE A 180 1.89 6.75 8.74
C ILE A 180 0.44 7.23 8.76
N SER A 181 0.07 7.97 9.78
CA SER A 181 -1.27 8.51 9.94
C SER A 181 -1.31 9.97 9.54
N SER A 182 -2.13 10.31 8.53
CA SER A 182 -2.33 11.68 8.06
C SER A 182 -3.65 11.82 7.29
N ASP A 183 -4.45 12.81 7.67
CA ASP A 183 -5.41 13.45 6.76
C ASP A 183 -4.68 14.43 5.82
N LEU A 184 -5.31 14.81 4.71
CA LEU A 184 -4.79 15.78 3.73
C LEU A 184 -5.26 17.22 4.07
N SER A 185 -5.76 17.96 3.08
CA SER A 185 -6.13 19.37 3.23
C SER A 185 -7.30 19.55 4.21
N HIS A 186 -7.34 20.70 4.90
CA HIS A 186 -8.34 20.98 5.92
C HIS A 186 -9.15 22.24 5.60
N TYR A 187 -10.47 22.09 5.62
CA TYR A 187 -11.46 23.17 5.64
C TYR A 187 -11.53 24.07 4.39
N HIS A 188 -11.02 23.62 3.26
CA HIS A 188 -11.20 24.26 1.96
C HIS A 188 -12.60 23.95 1.37
N PRO A 189 -13.12 24.82 0.48
CA PRO A 189 -14.24 24.46 -0.41
C PRO A 189 -13.91 23.20 -1.22
N TYR A 190 -14.94 22.42 -1.56
CA TYR A 190 -14.78 21.10 -2.17
C TYR A 190 -13.84 21.07 -3.39
N GLU A 191 -13.99 22.00 -4.34
CA GLU A 191 -13.16 22.02 -5.57
C GLU A 191 -11.70 22.35 -5.29
N GLU A 192 -11.44 23.26 -4.35
CA GLU A 192 -10.10 23.65 -3.92
C GLU A 192 -9.43 22.50 -3.17
N ALA A 193 -10.14 21.85 -2.24
CA ALA A 193 -9.66 20.65 -1.57
C ALA A 193 -9.29 19.55 -2.59
N CYS A 194 -10.16 19.29 -3.57
CA CYS A 194 -9.88 18.32 -4.63
C CYS A 194 -8.63 18.64 -5.46
N ALA A 195 -8.26 19.92 -5.61
CA ALA A 195 -7.07 20.34 -6.32
C ALA A 195 -5.81 20.17 -5.46
N VAL A 196 -5.86 20.66 -4.21
CA VAL A 196 -4.77 20.53 -3.23
C VAL A 196 -4.47 19.05 -2.94
N ASP A 197 -5.50 18.24 -2.69
CA ASP A 197 -5.37 16.83 -2.37
C ASP A 197 -4.78 16.03 -3.54
N ARG A 198 -5.16 16.35 -4.78
CA ARG A 198 -4.57 15.74 -5.98
C ARG A 198 -3.10 16.13 -6.15
N GLY A 199 -2.75 17.39 -5.91
CA GLY A 199 -1.35 17.84 -5.92
C GLY A 199 -0.52 17.12 -4.86
N THR A 200 -1.07 16.98 -3.65
CA THR A 200 -0.42 16.29 -2.53
C THR A 200 -0.26 14.79 -2.81
N ALA A 201 -1.29 14.14 -3.36
CA ALA A 201 -1.19 12.74 -3.76
C ALA A 201 -0.16 12.53 -4.87
N GLN A 202 -0.08 13.43 -5.85
CA GLN A 202 0.95 13.38 -6.89
C GLN A 202 2.36 13.57 -6.31
N ALA A 203 2.54 14.51 -5.37
CA ALA A 203 3.80 14.71 -4.67
C ALA A 203 4.25 13.43 -3.92
N ILE A 204 3.32 12.74 -3.25
CA ILE A 204 3.58 11.44 -2.60
C ILE A 204 4.00 10.38 -3.63
N LEU A 205 3.29 10.28 -4.76
CA LEU A 205 3.60 9.33 -5.85
C LEU A 205 4.96 9.58 -6.50
N ASP A 206 5.42 10.83 -6.52
CA ASP A 206 6.73 11.25 -7.03
C ASP A 206 7.81 11.25 -5.93
N TYR A 207 7.46 10.82 -4.71
CA TYR A 207 8.31 10.82 -3.52
C TYR A 207 8.90 12.21 -3.21
N SER A 208 8.15 13.27 -3.45
CA SER A 208 8.52 14.61 -3.00
C SER A 208 8.32 14.73 -1.50
N ALA A 209 9.39 15.03 -0.76
CA ALA A 209 9.33 15.31 0.67
C ALA A 209 8.94 16.78 0.98
N ASP A 210 8.70 17.59 -0.07
CA ASP A 210 8.23 18.97 0.03
C ASP A 210 6.69 18.97 0.13
N ILE A 211 6.20 18.52 1.28
CA ILE A 211 4.79 18.52 1.65
C ILE A 211 4.70 19.33 2.94
N ASP A 212 3.82 20.33 2.97
CA ASP A 212 3.63 21.18 4.13
C ASP A 212 2.37 20.82 4.94
N HIS A 213 2.21 21.47 6.10
CA HIS A 213 1.13 21.20 7.04
C HIS A 213 -0.24 21.76 6.59
N GLU A 214 -0.30 22.56 5.53
CA GLU A 214 -1.57 22.97 4.89
C GLU A 214 -2.08 21.85 3.97
N GLN A 215 -1.14 21.14 3.32
CA GLN A 215 -1.43 20.00 2.46
C GLN A 215 -1.80 18.72 3.23
N ALA A 216 -1.15 18.48 4.37
CA ALA A 216 -1.38 17.29 5.16
C ALA A 216 -1.04 17.53 6.65
N CYS A 217 -1.95 17.16 7.56
CA CYS A 217 -1.68 17.33 9.00
C CYS A 217 -0.45 16.53 9.47
N GLY A 218 -0.19 15.37 8.85
CA GLY A 218 0.98 14.53 9.05
C GLY A 218 2.09 14.78 8.03
N ALA A 219 2.25 16.01 7.53
CA ALA A 219 3.27 16.38 6.55
C ALA A 219 4.67 15.86 6.90
N THR A 220 5.14 16.13 8.13
CA THR A 220 6.46 15.70 8.61
C THR A 220 6.63 14.16 8.60
N PRO A 221 5.73 13.35 9.21
CA PRO A 221 5.86 11.90 9.13
C PRO A 221 5.68 11.31 7.72
N VAL A 222 4.84 11.92 6.88
CA VAL A 222 4.72 11.54 5.46
C VAL A 222 6.05 11.79 4.73
N ALA A 223 6.61 12.99 4.83
CA ALA A 223 7.88 13.35 4.22
C ALA A 223 9.03 12.42 4.68
N GLY A 224 9.10 12.11 5.99
CA GLY A 224 10.06 11.15 6.52
C GLY A 224 9.90 9.73 5.94
N MET A 225 8.67 9.26 5.78
CA MET A 225 8.39 7.99 5.12
C MET A 225 8.79 8.00 3.65
N LEU A 226 8.58 9.10 2.92
CA LEU A 226 9.00 9.21 1.51
C LEU A 226 10.53 9.15 1.36
N LEU A 227 11.27 9.76 2.29
CA LEU A 227 12.72 9.63 2.34
C LEU A 227 13.16 8.19 2.59
N ALA A 228 12.54 7.50 3.57
CA ALA A 228 12.81 6.10 3.85
C ALA A 228 12.45 5.20 2.65
N ALA A 229 11.28 5.41 2.03
CA ALA A 229 10.83 4.67 0.86
C ALA A 229 11.81 4.78 -0.30
N LYS A 230 12.39 5.96 -0.57
CA LYS A 230 13.46 6.13 -1.57
C LYS A 230 14.70 5.31 -1.24
N ARG A 231 15.16 5.34 0.02
CA ARG A 231 16.36 4.61 0.48
C ARG A 231 16.19 3.10 0.32
N HIS A 232 15.01 2.60 0.66
CA HIS A 232 14.64 1.17 0.57
C HIS A 232 14.05 0.76 -0.79
N LYS A 233 13.97 1.70 -1.75
CA LYS A 233 13.50 1.46 -3.13
C LYS A 233 12.08 0.86 -3.19
N LEU A 234 11.20 1.33 -2.30
CA LEU A 234 9.79 0.93 -2.31
C LEU A 234 9.06 1.53 -3.51
N ASN A 235 7.96 0.90 -3.93
CA ASN A 235 7.01 1.45 -4.88
C ASN A 235 5.73 1.88 -4.18
N VAL A 236 5.30 3.11 -4.42
CA VAL A 236 4.07 3.68 -3.86
C VAL A 236 2.88 3.53 -4.82
N GLU A 237 1.74 3.15 -4.28
CA GLU A 237 0.45 3.03 -4.95
C GLU A 237 -0.56 3.90 -4.20
N LEU A 238 -1.29 4.77 -4.92
CA LEU A 238 -2.48 5.43 -4.40
C LEU A 238 -3.65 4.45 -4.47
N LEU A 239 -4.28 4.19 -3.33
CA LEU A 239 -5.38 3.23 -3.21
C LEU A 239 -6.74 3.93 -3.28
N ASP A 240 -6.87 5.05 -2.57
CA ASP A 240 -8.10 5.84 -2.56
C ASP A 240 -7.79 7.32 -2.27
N LEU A 241 -8.61 8.22 -2.81
CA LEU A 241 -8.49 9.67 -2.66
C LEU A 241 -9.90 10.29 -2.69
N ARG A 242 -10.37 10.76 -1.54
CA ARG A 242 -11.70 11.35 -1.36
C ARG A 242 -11.63 12.47 -0.33
N ASN A 243 -12.74 13.14 -0.07
CA ASN A 243 -12.86 14.05 1.06
C ASN A 243 -14.15 13.80 1.85
N SER A 244 -14.31 14.49 2.97
CA SER A 244 -15.49 14.37 3.83
C SER A 244 -16.82 14.62 3.09
N GLY A 245 -16.82 15.42 2.03
CA GLY A 245 -17.99 15.70 1.19
C GLY A 245 -18.38 14.57 0.22
N ASP A 246 -17.55 13.53 0.10
CA ASP A 246 -17.82 12.30 -0.65
C ASP A 246 -18.24 11.14 0.25
N THR A 247 -18.20 11.34 1.58
CA THR A 247 -18.63 10.37 2.58
C THR A 247 -19.83 10.91 3.36
N ALA A 248 -19.68 11.22 4.65
CA ALA A 248 -20.78 11.61 5.53
C ALA A 248 -20.86 13.12 5.82
N GLY A 249 -19.97 13.93 5.22
CA GLY A 249 -19.89 15.38 5.42
C GLY A 249 -20.58 16.20 4.34
N GLY A 250 -20.81 17.48 4.62
CA GLY A 250 -21.26 18.45 3.62
C GLY A 250 -20.11 18.95 2.74
N ARG A 251 -20.42 19.52 1.57
CA ARG A 251 -19.43 20.00 0.58
C ARG A 251 -18.98 21.46 0.76
N GLY A 252 -19.41 22.14 1.82
CA GLY A 252 -19.09 23.55 2.06
C GLY A 252 -17.66 23.80 2.54
N ARG A 253 -17.17 22.97 3.46
CA ARG A 253 -15.79 22.92 3.94
C ARG A 253 -15.46 21.46 4.22
N VAL A 254 -14.46 20.93 3.54
CA VAL A 254 -14.16 19.49 3.59
C VAL A 254 -12.77 19.23 4.14
N VAL A 255 -12.54 17.98 4.57
CA VAL A 255 -11.21 17.46 4.91
C VAL A 255 -10.87 16.36 3.90
N GLY A 256 -9.67 16.44 3.34
CA GLY A 256 -9.14 15.48 2.36
C GLY A 256 -8.63 14.21 3.02
N TYR A 257 -8.85 13.06 2.37
CA TYR A 257 -8.45 11.74 2.82
C TYR A 257 -7.80 10.97 1.68
N ALA A 258 -6.67 10.33 1.96
CA ALA A 258 -6.04 9.45 1.01
C ALA A 258 -5.42 8.26 1.71
N SER A 259 -5.36 7.14 0.99
CA SER A 259 -4.65 5.96 1.44
C SER A 259 -3.64 5.49 0.40
N PHE A 260 -2.44 5.14 0.86
CA PHE A 260 -1.33 4.71 0.03
C PHE A 260 -0.71 3.43 0.57
N ALA A 261 -0.20 2.59 -0.32
CA ALA A 261 0.58 1.40 0.00
C ALA A 261 1.99 1.48 -0.60
N PHE A 262 2.99 1.06 0.17
CA PHE A 262 4.38 0.98 -0.25
C PHE A 262 4.84 -0.48 -0.31
N TRP A 263 5.35 -0.91 -1.46
CA TRP A 263 5.70 -2.29 -1.76
C TRP A 263 7.19 -2.47 -1.99
N ASP A 264 7.76 -3.62 -1.57
CA ASP A 264 9.13 -3.99 -1.91
C ASP A 264 9.25 -4.27 -3.42
N GLY A 265 10.12 -3.53 -4.12
CA GLY A 265 10.29 -3.64 -5.57
C GLY A 265 9.09 -3.13 -6.37
N ALA A 266 9.22 -3.01 -7.70
CA ALA A 266 8.05 -2.78 -8.56
C ALA A 266 7.09 -3.94 -8.31
N PRO A 267 5.77 -3.75 -8.15
CA PRO A 267 4.84 -4.80 -7.71
C PRO A 267 5.09 -6.09 -8.48
N GLY A 268 5.89 -6.96 -7.87
CA GLY A 268 6.57 -8.04 -8.56
C GLY A 268 5.62 -9.20 -8.56
N PHE A 269 5.22 -9.69 -9.73
CA PHE A 269 4.35 -10.84 -9.84
C PHE A 269 4.89 -12.01 -8.99
N ALA A 270 4.04 -12.62 -8.15
CA ALA A 270 4.40 -13.80 -7.36
C ALA A 270 5.06 -14.86 -8.25
N GLU A 271 6.10 -15.56 -7.78
CA GLU A 271 6.75 -16.62 -8.57
C GLU A 271 5.73 -17.68 -9.04
N GLN A 272 4.68 -17.93 -8.24
CA GLN A 272 3.55 -18.75 -8.64
C GLN A 272 2.76 -18.14 -9.81
N HIS A 273 2.44 -16.85 -9.79
CA HIS A 273 1.75 -16.18 -10.90
C HIS A 273 2.62 -16.17 -12.17
N ARG A 274 3.94 -15.94 -12.04
CA ARG A 274 4.89 -16.06 -13.14
C ARG A 274 4.83 -17.45 -13.77
N ARG A 275 4.88 -18.49 -12.94
CA ARG A 275 4.75 -19.88 -13.39
C ARG A 275 3.42 -20.10 -14.11
N THR A 276 2.31 -19.64 -13.57
CA THR A 276 0.98 -19.75 -14.20
C THR A 276 0.94 -19.06 -15.56
N LEU A 277 1.48 -17.84 -15.69
CA LEU A 277 1.54 -17.12 -16.96
C LEU A 277 2.41 -17.85 -18.00
N LEU A 278 3.55 -18.42 -17.58
CA LEU A 278 4.40 -19.23 -18.44
C LEU A 278 3.71 -20.53 -18.86
N GLU A 279 2.94 -21.16 -17.98
CA GLU A 279 2.14 -22.36 -18.28
C GLU A 279 1.01 -22.05 -19.28
N ILE A 280 0.31 -20.90 -19.13
CA ILE A 280 -0.69 -20.42 -20.08
C ILE A 280 -0.05 -20.17 -21.45
N ALA A 281 1.06 -19.43 -21.50
CA ALA A 281 1.77 -19.12 -22.73
C ALA A 281 2.26 -20.40 -23.43
N ARG A 282 2.87 -21.33 -22.68
CA ARG A 282 3.37 -22.59 -23.21
C ARG A 282 2.25 -23.48 -23.73
N ASN A 283 1.16 -23.67 -22.98
CA ASN A 283 0.03 -24.47 -23.43
C ASN A 283 -0.64 -23.87 -24.69
N SER A 284 -0.72 -22.55 -24.79
CA SER A 284 -1.24 -21.87 -25.98
C SER A 284 -0.44 -22.21 -27.24
N ILE A 285 0.90 -22.21 -27.13
CA ILE A 285 1.79 -22.57 -28.25
C ILE A 285 1.71 -24.07 -28.55
N GLU A 286 1.74 -24.93 -27.53
CA GLU A 286 1.60 -26.39 -27.67
C GLU A 286 0.30 -26.75 -28.39
N ALA A 287 -0.82 -26.15 -28.01
CA ALA A 287 -2.11 -26.37 -28.64
C ALA A 287 -2.13 -25.90 -30.08
N ALA A 288 -1.57 -24.71 -30.37
CA ALA A 288 -1.50 -24.18 -31.72
C ALA A 288 -0.60 -25.02 -32.65
N LEU A 289 0.38 -25.72 -32.10
CA LEU A 289 1.22 -26.69 -32.82
C LEU A 289 0.62 -28.11 -32.86
N GLY A 290 -0.49 -28.36 -32.18
CA GLY A 290 -1.13 -29.68 -32.07
C GLY A 290 -0.31 -30.70 -31.26
N VAL A 291 0.43 -30.22 -30.25
CA VAL A 291 1.16 -31.04 -29.27
C VAL A 291 0.26 -31.45 -28.10
N SER A 292 -0.64 -30.55 -27.68
CA SER A 292 -1.61 -30.80 -26.62
C SER A 292 -2.97 -30.20 -26.97
N GLU A 293 -4.00 -30.49 -26.18
CA GLU A 293 -5.24 -29.72 -26.23
C GLU A 293 -5.04 -28.34 -25.57
N LEU A 294 -5.87 -27.39 -25.98
CA LEU A 294 -5.92 -26.07 -25.36
C LEU A 294 -6.65 -26.18 -24.02
N LYS A 295 -5.96 -25.90 -22.93
CA LYS A 295 -6.53 -25.97 -21.58
C LYS A 295 -7.39 -24.73 -21.32
N LEU A 296 -8.38 -24.89 -20.45
CA LEU A 296 -9.09 -23.78 -19.86
C LEU A 296 -8.12 -22.93 -19.02
N LEU A 297 -8.32 -21.62 -19.01
CA LEU A 297 -7.57 -20.73 -18.14
C LEU A 297 -7.92 -21.05 -16.66
N PRO A 298 -6.96 -20.96 -15.74
CA PRO A 298 -7.24 -21.07 -14.31
C PRO A 298 -8.31 -20.06 -13.89
N ASP A 299 -9.25 -20.48 -13.03
CA ASP A 299 -10.26 -19.59 -12.46
C ASP A 299 -9.68 -18.78 -11.30
N GLU A 300 -8.72 -17.93 -11.65
CA GLU A 300 -8.02 -17.07 -10.72
C GLU A 300 -8.47 -15.62 -10.95
N SER A 301 -8.90 -14.93 -9.89
CA SER A 301 -9.42 -13.56 -9.98
C SER A 301 -8.41 -12.61 -10.61
N TRP A 302 -7.12 -12.84 -10.39
CA TRP A 302 -6.02 -12.00 -10.86
C TRP A 302 -5.75 -12.08 -12.37
N LEU A 303 -6.29 -13.10 -13.07
CA LEU A 303 -6.21 -13.22 -14.54
C LEU A 303 -7.32 -12.46 -15.27
N LYS A 304 -8.36 -12.01 -14.56
CA LYS A 304 -9.59 -11.43 -15.12
C LYS A 304 -9.48 -9.94 -15.51
N PRO A 305 -8.75 -9.07 -14.77
CA PRO A 305 -8.58 -7.68 -15.16
C PRO A 305 -7.87 -7.52 -16.50
N ALA A 306 -8.21 -6.46 -17.23
CA ALA A 306 -7.54 -6.15 -18.49
C ALA A 306 -6.10 -5.69 -18.23
N ARG A 307 -5.12 -6.32 -18.92
CA ARG A 307 -3.70 -5.93 -18.88
C ARG A 307 -3.05 -6.16 -20.23
N ALA A 308 -2.06 -5.33 -20.54
CA ALA A 308 -1.24 -5.46 -21.72
C ALA A 308 0.00 -6.31 -21.41
N SER A 309 0.30 -7.28 -22.27
CA SER A 309 1.47 -8.15 -22.17
C SER A 309 2.25 -8.21 -23.48
N PHE A 310 3.53 -8.54 -23.38
CA PHE A 310 4.38 -9.00 -24.47
C PHE A 310 4.86 -10.41 -24.19
N VAL A 311 4.77 -11.29 -25.17
CA VAL A 311 5.36 -12.63 -25.10
C VAL A 311 6.54 -12.69 -26.03
N THR A 312 7.72 -12.97 -25.47
CA THR A 312 8.98 -13.05 -26.20
C THR A 312 9.48 -14.49 -26.20
N LEU A 313 9.83 -14.98 -27.39
CA LEU A 313 10.39 -16.30 -27.64
C LEU A 313 11.86 -16.14 -27.99
N THR A 314 12.72 -16.95 -27.36
CA THR A 314 14.16 -16.97 -27.63
C THR A 314 14.68 -18.40 -27.79
N GLN A 315 15.67 -18.57 -28.66
CA GLN A 315 16.41 -19.80 -28.88
C GLN A 315 17.90 -19.46 -28.98
N ASP A 316 18.74 -20.17 -28.23
CA ASP A 316 20.19 -19.92 -28.17
C ASP A 316 20.56 -18.44 -27.90
N GLY A 317 19.77 -17.79 -27.04
CA GLY A 317 19.93 -16.37 -26.71
C GLY A 317 19.49 -15.39 -27.79
N ARG A 318 18.95 -15.86 -28.93
CA ARG A 318 18.46 -15.02 -30.04
C ARG A 318 16.94 -14.94 -30.05
N LEU A 319 16.42 -13.79 -30.49
CA LEU A 319 14.99 -13.56 -30.67
C LEU A 319 14.41 -14.48 -31.74
N ARG A 320 13.30 -15.16 -31.43
CA ARG A 320 12.58 -16.09 -32.32
C ARG A 320 11.13 -15.69 -32.60
N GLY A 321 10.61 -14.74 -31.82
CA GLY A 321 9.29 -14.15 -31.96
C GLY A 321 9.00 -13.22 -30.78
N CYS A 322 8.31 -12.11 -31.00
CA CYS A 322 7.86 -11.22 -29.93
C CYS A 322 6.62 -10.45 -30.39
N ILE A 323 5.50 -10.72 -29.74
CA ILE A 323 4.22 -10.05 -30.00
C ILE A 323 3.60 -9.65 -28.67
N GLY A 324 2.93 -8.50 -28.66
CA GLY A 324 2.24 -8.00 -27.50
C GLY A 324 1.23 -6.93 -27.82
N SER A 325 0.57 -6.48 -26.77
CA SER A 325 -0.41 -5.40 -26.78
C SER A 325 0.22 -4.15 -26.16
N LEU A 326 -0.03 -2.96 -26.72
CA LEU A 326 0.39 -1.69 -26.11
C LEU A 326 -0.60 -1.19 -25.06
N GLU A 327 -1.87 -1.55 -25.21
CA GLU A 327 -2.97 -1.13 -24.35
C GLU A 327 -3.73 -2.33 -23.80
N ALA A 328 -4.21 -2.20 -22.56
CA ALA A 328 -4.96 -3.23 -21.87
C ALA A 328 -6.41 -3.26 -22.35
N HIS A 329 -6.77 -4.23 -23.19
CA HIS A 329 -8.09 -4.31 -23.82
C HIS A 329 -8.79 -5.67 -23.64
N ARG A 330 -8.12 -6.64 -23.00
CA ARG A 330 -8.67 -7.96 -22.70
C ARG A 330 -8.09 -8.52 -21.40
N PRO A 331 -8.77 -9.48 -20.74
CA PRO A 331 -8.27 -10.13 -19.52
C PRO A 331 -6.84 -10.63 -19.67
N LEU A 332 -6.01 -10.46 -18.64
CA LEU A 332 -4.60 -10.84 -18.65
C LEU A 332 -4.35 -12.27 -19.15
N GLY A 333 -5.11 -13.24 -18.64
CA GLY A 333 -4.96 -14.64 -19.05
C GLY A 333 -5.21 -14.85 -20.54
N GLU A 334 -6.16 -14.11 -21.10
CA GLU A 334 -6.48 -14.13 -22.52
C GLU A 334 -5.42 -13.40 -23.36
N ASP A 335 -4.90 -12.26 -22.87
CA ASP A 335 -3.86 -11.49 -23.54
C ASP A 335 -2.56 -12.30 -23.69
N VAL A 336 -2.10 -12.92 -22.61
CA VAL A 336 -0.91 -13.79 -22.64
C VAL A 336 -1.13 -14.98 -23.56
N ARG A 337 -2.30 -15.62 -23.52
CA ARG A 337 -2.65 -16.74 -24.41
C ARG A 337 -2.56 -16.34 -25.88
N GLN A 338 -3.16 -15.22 -26.27
CA GLN A 338 -3.17 -14.78 -27.67
C GLN A 338 -1.80 -14.30 -28.14
N ASN A 339 -1.10 -13.52 -27.32
CA ASN A 339 0.23 -13.02 -27.66
C ASN A 339 1.26 -14.15 -27.78
N ALA A 340 1.16 -15.19 -26.94
CA ALA A 340 2.03 -16.36 -27.05
C ALA A 340 1.82 -17.11 -28.38
N ARG A 341 0.56 -17.35 -28.77
CA ARG A 341 0.24 -17.98 -30.06
C ARG A 341 0.71 -17.12 -31.24
N ALA A 342 0.49 -15.81 -31.17
CA ALA A 342 0.91 -14.89 -32.22
C ALA A 342 2.43 -14.77 -32.32
N ALA A 343 3.16 -14.69 -31.20
CA ALA A 343 4.61 -14.67 -31.18
C ALA A 343 5.21 -15.94 -31.81
N ALA A 344 4.56 -17.09 -31.65
CA ALA A 344 5.01 -18.35 -32.22
C ALA A 344 4.68 -18.51 -33.71
N LEU A 345 3.52 -18.03 -34.19
CA LEU A 345 2.99 -18.40 -35.50
C LEU A 345 2.72 -17.22 -36.45
N SER A 346 2.72 -16.00 -35.95
CA SER A 346 2.23 -14.82 -36.68
C SER A 346 3.12 -13.60 -36.55
N ASP A 347 4.30 -13.71 -35.94
CA ASP A 347 5.31 -12.66 -35.98
C ASP A 347 5.88 -12.56 -37.40
N PRO A 348 5.65 -11.47 -38.14
CA PRO A 348 6.02 -11.37 -39.56
C PRO A 348 7.54 -11.36 -39.79
N ARG A 349 8.34 -11.20 -38.73
CA ARG A 349 9.80 -11.21 -38.80
C ARG A 349 10.38 -12.62 -38.86
N PHE A 350 9.60 -13.64 -38.52
CA PHE A 350 10.07 -15.02 -38.38
C PHE A 350 9.13 -16.03 -39.05
N PRO A 351 9.63 -17.16 -39.57
CA PRO A 351 8.76 -18.25 -39.99
C PRO A 351 8.02 -18.84 -38.78
N PRO A 352 6.81 -19.42 -38.97
CA PRO A 352 6.10 -20.08 -37.88
C PRO A 352 6.96 -21.12 -37.16
N LEU A 353 6.88 -21.14 -35.82
CA LEU A 353 7.59 -22.11 -34.98
C LEU A 353 7.13 -23.54 -35.31
N THR A 354 8.07 -24.49 -35.34
CA THR A 354 7.75 -25.91 -35.52
C THR A 354 7.68 -26.66 -34.19
N ARG A 355 7.08 -27.87 -34.22
CA ARG A 355 7.03 -28.75 -33.03
C ARG A 355 8.42 -29.08 -32.48
N ALA A 356 9.39 -29.32 -33.37
CA ALA A 356 10.74 -29.68 -32.97
C ALA A 356 11.47 -28.50 -32.30
N GLU A 357 11.22 -27.28 -32.77
CA GLU A 357 11.80 -26.06 -32.20
C GLU A 357 11.28 -25.74 -30.79
N LEU A 358 10.03 -26.08 -30.49
CA LEU A 358 9.37 -25.72 -29.23
C LEU A 358 10.15 -26.16 -27.98
N ALA A 359 10.75 -27.35 -28.01
CA ALA A 359 11.49 -27.90 -26.87
C ALA A 359 12.68 -27.02 -26.46
N GLY A 360 13.32 -26.35 -27.43
CA GLY A 360 14.44 -25.43 -27.22
C GLY A 360 14.03 -23.97 -27.02
N THR A 361 12.73 -23.65 -27.07
CA THR A 361 12.25 -22.27 -26.99
C THR A 361 12.04 -21.83 -25.55
N ARG A 362 12.79 -20.81 -25.14
CA ARG A 362 12.55 -20.07 -23.90
C ARG A 362 11.45 -19.05 -24.13
N ILE A 363 10.48 -19.03 -23.22
CA ILE A 363 9.34 -18.10 -23.22
C ILE A 363 9.56 -17.09 -22.10
N GLU A 364 9.35 -15.83 -22.41
CA GLU A 364 9.31 -14.73 -21.46
C GLU A 364 7.99 -13.99 -21.63
N VAL A 365 7.38 -13.59 -20.52
CA VAL A 365 6.12 -12.82 -20.48
C VAL A 365 6.41 -11.53 -19.73
N SER A 366 6.24 -10.40 -20.41
CA SER A 366 6.41 -9.06 -19.85
C SER A 366 5.04 -8.40 -19.73
N LEU A 367 4.73 -7.84 -18.55
CA LEU A 367 3.50 -7.09 -18.33
C LEU A 367 3.82 -5.61 -18.37
N LEU A 368 3.01 -4.84 -19.10
CA LEU A 368 3.18 -3.39 -19.14
C LEU A 368 2.52 -2.74 -17.93
N SER A 369 3.20 -1.74 -17.38
CA SER A 369 2.58 -0.77 -16.48
C SER A 369 1.61 0.12 -17.26
N THR A 370 0.74 0.83 -16.54
CA THR A 370 -0.10 1.87 -17.14
C THR A 370 0.77 2.86 -17.94
N PRO A 371 0.45 3.13 -19.21
CA PRO A 371 1.18 4.11 -20.00
C PRO A 371 1.17 5.47 -19.31
N ARG A 372 2.33 6.13 -19.22
CA ARG A 372 2.45 7.50 -18.74
C ARG A 372 2.70 8.43 -19.93
N LEU A 373 1.99 9.55 -19.96
CA LEU A 373 2.22 10.59 -20.95
C LEU A 373 3.62 11.19 -20.72
N LEU A 374 4.48 11.11 -21.73
CA LEU A 374 5.77 11.81 -21.72
C LEU A 374 5.57 13.16 -22.38
N ALA A 375 5.60 14.23 -21.57
CA ALA A 375 5.64 15.59 -22.09
C ALA A 375 7.05 15.88 -22.61
N PHE A 376 7.17 16.17 -23.90
CA PHE A 376 8.40 16.70 -24.50
C PHE A 376 8.18 18.17 -24.84
N ALA A 377 9.16 19.02 -24.51
CA ALA A 377 9.26 20.37 -25.05
C ALA A 377 10.25 20.31 -26.22
N ASP A 378 9.83 20.72 -27.41
CA ASP A 378 10.75 20.91 -28.53
C ASP A 378 11.77 21.99 -28.14
N HIS A 379 13.06 21.66 -28.26
CA HIS A 379 14.18 22.54 -27.93
C HIS A 379 14.31 23.73 -28.89
#